data_AF-A0A1B7P4W3-F1
#
_entry.id   AF-A0A1B7P4W3-F1
#
_cell.length_a   1.000
_cell.length_b   1.000
_cell.length_c   1.000
_cell.angle_alpha   90.00
_cell.angle_beta   90.00
_cell.angle_gamma   90.00
#
_symmetry.space_group_name_H-M   'P 1'
#
loop_
_entity.id
_entity.type
_entity.pdbx_description
1 polymer ?
#
loop_
_entity_poly.entity_id
_entity_poly.type
_entity_poly.pdbx_seq_one_letter_code
_entity_poly.pdbx_strand_id
1 'polypeptide(L)'
;MRMTWDAHTDAKGNTSILKSISNFDSTGPDNFQFCTKLKVEIFKMTYMEAKAVASLYKGIKKGSLENAVDTLWLNILNMYFHPNEGFVLHPQIPLSAATEKRGNIAVARVNNEGRQELVVLCESKRAGCESRNAVWRSAVHQLTSNLNIARAEFECEKRRTIYGIVGIGRYCRIYQLGGNPGEKLVDFPLTGGRAMHIQKDQEEIHQALQELVEITSVFSSS
;
A
#
# COMPACT_ATOMS: atom_id res chain seq x y z
N MET A 1 1.38 -37.59 8.83
CA MET A 1 1.00 -36.44 7.99
C MET A 1 2.21 -36.07 7.13
N ARG A 2 2.13 -36.27 5.81
CA ARG A 2 3.24 -35.97 4.88
C ARG A 2 2.90 -34.65 4.18
N MET A 3 3.78 -33.67 4.25
CA MET A 3 3.60 -32.39 3.54
C MET A 3 4.39 -32.46 2.24
N THR A 4 3.75 -32.11 1.14
CA THR A 4 4.39 -31.94 -0.17
C THR A 4 4.16 -30.51 -0.65
N TRP A 5 5.18 -29.97 -1.29
CA TRP A 5 5.17 -28.63 -1.87
C TRP A 5 5.28 -28.80 -3.37
N ASP A 6 4.22 -28.46 -4.08
CA ASP A 6 4.18 -28.58 -5.53
C ASP A 6 4.22 -27.18 -6.13
N ALA A 7 5.24 -26.93 -6.96
CA ALA A 7 5.30 -25.74 -7.77
C ALA A 7 4.43 -25.94 -9.01
N HIS A 8 3.44 -25.08 -9.20
CA HIS A 8 2.62 -25.08 -10.40
C HIS A 8 2.87 -23.79 -11.19
N THR A 9 3.23 -23.96 -12.46
CA THR A 9 3.44 -22.86 -13.41
C THR A 9 2.28 -22.82 -14.38
N ASP A 10 1.59 -21.68 -14.45
CA ASP A 10 0.48 -21.52 -15.39
C ASP A 10 0.97 -21.33 -16.83
N ALA A 11 0.03 -21.36 -17.78
CA ALA A 11 0.30 -21.19 -19.21
C ALA A 11 0.89 -19.80 -19.58
N LYS A 12 0.96 -18.87 -18.62
CA LYS A 12 1.57 -17.54 -18.76
C LYS A 12 2.95 -17.45 -18.08
N GLY A 13 3.46 -18.56 -17.53
CA GLY A 13 4.78 -18.63 -16.91
C GLY A 13 4.81 -18.22 -15.43
N ASN A 14 3.66 -17.96 -14.81
CA ASN A 14 3.61 -17.60 -13.40
C ASN A 14 3.68 -18.85 -12.53
N THR A 15 4.72 -18.94 -11.71
CA THR A 15 4.93 -20.08 -10.81
C THR A 15 4.42 -19.76 -9.42
N SER A 16 3.52 -20.59 -8.91
CA SER A 16 2.97 -20.49 -7.56
C SER A 16 3.25 -21.78 -6.78
N ILE A 17 3.61 -21.63 -5.50
CA ILE A 17 3.90 -22.75 -4.62
C ILE A 17 2.61 -23.09 -3.87
N LEU A 18 2.06 -24.27 -4.15
CA LEU A 18 0.84 -24.74 -3.53
C LEU A 18 1.16 -25.67 -2.35
N LYS A 19 0.39 -25.52 -1.27
CA LYS A 19 0.44 -26.39 -0.11
C LYS A 19 -0.75 -27.34 -0.16
N SER A 20 -0.50 -28.61 -0.52
CA SER A 20 -1.51 -29.67 -0.51
C SER A 20 -1.38 -30.49 0.78
N ILE A 21 -2.51 -30.74 1.45
CA ILE A 21 -2.61 -31.68 2.59
C ILE A 21 -3.41 -32.87 2.08
N SER A 22 -2.72 -33.99 1.79
CA SER A 22 -3.40 -35.25 1.50
C SER A 22 -3.55 -36.06 2.78
N ASN A 23 -4.80 -36.34 3.19
CA ASN A 23 -5.07 -37.44 4.11
C ASN A 23 -5.01 -38.74 3.30
N PHE A 24 -4.07 -39.61 3.65
CA PHE A 24 -3.92 -40.90 3.01
C PHE A 24 -4.91 -41.87 3.66
N ASP A 25 -6.00 -42.17 2.97
CA ASP A 25 -6.79 -43.38 3.22
C ASP A 25 -6.87 -44.17 1.91
N SER A 26 -6.34 -45.38 1.97
CA SER A 26 -6.18 -46.30 0.84
C SER A 26 -7.38 -47.23 0.74
N THR A 27 -8.23 -47.09 -0.29
CA THR A 27 -8.92 -48.20 -0.98
C THR A 27 -9.72 -47.71 -2.20
N GLY A 28 -9.40 -48.23 -3.39
CA GLY A 28 -10.40 -48.49 -4.45
C GLY A 28 -10.50 -47.46 -5.60
N PRO A 29 -10.53 -47.90 -6.88
CA PRO A 29 -10.42 -47.02 -8.05
C PRO A 29 -11.78 -46.59 -8.62
N ASP A 30 -11.71 -45.60 -9.51
CA ASP A 30 -12.76 -45.17 -10.46
C ASP A 30 -13.95 -44.38 -9.91
N ASN A 31 -13.76 -43.06 -9.82
CA ASN A 31 -14.72 -42.06 -10.33
C ASN A 31 -14.09 -40.67 -10.32
N PHE A 32 -13.46 -40.28 -11.44
CA PHE A 32 -13.03 -38.90 -11.70
C PHE A 32 -14.27 -38.02 -11.96
N GLN A 33 -15.02 -37.73 -10.91
CA GLN A 33 -16.00 -36.64 -10.92
C GLN A 33 -15.22 -35.35 -10.68
N PHE A 34 -14.95 -34.61 -11.76
CA PHE A 34 -14.35 -33.28 -11.71
C PHE A 34 -15.21 -32.37 -10.80
N CYS A 35 -14.79 -32.26 -9.55
CA CYS A 35 -15.43 -31.40 -8.58
C CYS A 35 -14.91 -29.97 -8.78
N THR A 36 -15.85 -29.15 -9.20
CA THR A 36 -15.88 -27.71 -9.39
C THR A 36 -15.12 -26.87 -8.35
N LYS A 37 -14.53 -25.77 -8.86
CA LYS A 37 -14.15 -24.53 -8.15
C LYS A 37 -13.16 -24.70 -6.97
N LEU A 38 -11.88 -24.87 -7.30
CA LEU A 38 -10.83 -24.32 -6.45
C LEU A 38 -10.98 -22.78 -6.44
N LYS A 39 -11.65 -22.25 -5.42
CA LYS A 39 -11.37 -20.89 -4.97
C LYS A 39 -9.94 -20.92 -4.45
N VAL A 40 -9.00 -20.45 -5.26
CA VAL A 40 -7.67 -20.13 -4.77
C VAL A 40 -7.83 -18.90 -3.89
N GLU A 41 -8.14 -19.10 -2.62
CA GLU A 41 -7.96 -18.08 -1.60
C GLU A 41 -6.45 -17.90 -1.45
N ILE A 42 -5.88 -16.99 -2.23
CA ILE A 42 -4.54 -16.48 -1.97
C ILE A 42 -4.67 -15.73 -0.65
N PHE A 43 -4.34 -16.41 0.44
CA PHE A 43 -4.25 -15.80 1.77
C PHE A 43 -3.08 -14.80 1.73
N LYS A 44 -3.35 -13.57 1.30
CA LYS A 44 -2.36 -12.50 1.31
C LYS A 44 -2.12 -12.14 2.78
N MET A 45 -0.95 -12.51 3.26
CA MET A 45 -0.45 -12.18 4.59
C MET A 45 -0.64 -10.67 4.86
N THR A 46 -1.18 -10.30 6.03
CA THR A 46 -1.27 -8.88 6.41
C THR A 46 0.11 -8.36 6.82
N TYR A 47 0.32 -7.04 6.79
CA TYR A 47 1.63 -6.48 7.11
C TYR A 47 2.08 -6.75 8.55
N MET A 48 1.16 -6.92 9.51
CA MET A 48 1.55 -7.22 10.90
C MET A 48 1.98 -8.68 11.09
N GLU A 49 1.66 -9.58 10.17
CA GLU A 49 2.15 -10.96 10.19
C GLU A 49 3.63 -11.04 9.80
N ALA A 50 4.13 -10.04 9.05
CA ALA A 50 5.56 -9.91 8.78
C ALA A 50 6.32 -9.50 10.06
N LYS A 51 7.16 -10.42 10.57
CA LYS A 51 7.94 -10.22 11.81
C LYS A 51 8.74 -8.91 11.82
N ALA A 52 9.29 -8.50 10.68
CA ALA A 52 10.05 -7.26 10.54
C ALA A 52 9.16 -6.03 10.79
N VAL A 53 7.99 -5.95 10.14
CA VAL A 53 7.02 -4.86 10.33
C VAL A 53 6.47 -4.86 11.76
N ALA A 54 6.12 -6.02 12.30
CA ALA A 54 5.70 -6.14 13.69
C ALA A 54 6.77 -5.64 14.69
N SER A 55 8.05 -5.91 14.41
CA SER A 55 9.18 -5.41 15.20
C SER A 55 9.30 -3.90 15.14
N LEU A 56 9.24 -3.30 13.93
CA LEU A 56 9.25 -1.85 13.73
C LEU A 56 8.12 -1.17 14.49
N TYR A 57 6.90 -1.70 14.38
CA TYR A 57 5.72 -1.20 15.10
C TYR A 57 5.89 -1.27 16.63
N LYS A 58 6.44 -2.36 17.16
CA LYS A 58 6.77 -2.49 18.60
C LYS A 58 7.81 -1.45 19.03
N GLY A 59 8.74 -1.09 18.14
CA GLY A 59 9.74 -0.05 18.34
C GLY A 59 9.18 1.37 18.43
N ILE A 60 8.01 1.64 17.84
CA ILE A 60 7.34 2.94 17.95
C ILE A 60 6.81 3.14 19.38
N LYS A 61 7.39 4.08 20.13
CA LYS A 61 7.02 4.44 21.49
C LYS A 61 6.72 5.93 21.57
N LYS A 62 6.12 6.39 22.67
CA LYS A 62 5.93 7.82 22.91
C LYS A 62 7.27 8.54 22.79
N GLY A 63 7.36 9.56 21.94
CA GLY A 63 8.60 10.29 21.67
C GLY A 63 9.45 9.74 20.52
N SER A 64 9.11 8.60 19.92
CA SER A 64 9.76 8.13 18.70
C SER A 64 9.69 9.20 17.60
N LEU A 65 10.82 9.44 16.97
CA LEU A 65 10.99 10.46 15.92
C LEU A 65 10.30 10.04 14.61
N GLU A 66 10.20 11.01 13.70
CA GLU A 66 9.55 10.85 12.39
C GLU A 66 10.20 9.74 11.55
N ASN A 67 11.54 9.63 11.58
CA ASN A 67 12.27 8.60 10.83
C ASN A 67 11.88 7.16 11.23
N ALA A 68 11.49 6.92 12.49
CA ALA A 68 11.02 5.61 12.93
C ALA A 68 9.66 5.28 12.31
N VAL A 69 8.78 6.27 12.22
CA VAL A 69 7.45 6.15 11.58
C VAL A 69 7.60 6.01 10.07
N ASP A 70 8.53 6.75 9.45
CA ASP A 70 8.91 6.59 8.03
C ASP A 70 9.41 5.18 7.76
N THR A 71 10.30 4.65 8.61
CA THR A 71 10.82 3.29 8.44
C THR A 71 9.68 2.26 8.51
N LEU A 72 8.72 2.42 9.43
CA LEU A 72 7.55 1.56 9.50
C LEU A 72 6.72 1.62 8.21
N TRP A 73 6.34 2.83 7.76
CA TRP A 73 5.51 2.99 6.56
C TRP A 73 6.21 2.54 5.29
N LEU A 74 7.52 2.77 5.15
CA LEU A 74 8.30 2.30 4.02
C LEU A 74 8.23 0.77 3.90
N ASN A 75 8.37 0.07 5.02
CA ASN A 75 8.31 -1.39 5.04
C ASN A 75 6.89 -1.92 4.82
N ILE A 76 5.86 -1.25 5.35
CA ILE A 76 4.46 -1.59 5.06
C ILE A 76 4.20 -1.42 3.56
N LEU A 77 4.49 -0.26 2.98
CA LEU A 77 4.22 0.02 1.56
C LEU A 77 4.97 -0.93 0.63
N ASN A 78 6.20 -1.32 0.97
CA ASN A 78 7.00 -2.27 0.16
C ASN A 78 6.40 -3.68 0.12
N MET A 79 5.48 -4.03 1.04
CA MET A 79 4.74 -5.29 0.99
C MET A 79 3.53 -5.25 0.05
N TYR A 80 3.12 -4.08 -0.42
CA TYR A 80 1.97 -3.91 -1.29
C TYR A 80 2.36 -3.44 -2.69
N PHE A 81 3.32 -2.53 -2.79
CA PHE A 81 3.75 -1.91 -4.04
C PHE A 81 5.06 -2.55 -4.50
N HIS A 82 4.96 -3.66 -5.22
CA HIS A 82 6.13 -4.46 -5.60
C HIS A 82 6.81 -3.97 -6.89
N PRO A 83 8.15 -4.01 -6.98
CA PRO A 83 8.88 -3.73 -8.21
C PRO A 83 8.47 -4.61 -9.39
N ASN A 84 8.17 -5.88 -9.15
CA ASN A 84 7.71 -6.81 -10.19
C ASN A 84 6.31 -6.47 -10.72
N GLU A 85 5.56 -5.65 -9.99
CA GLU A 85 4.24 -5.12 -10.39
C GLU A 85 4.35 -3.70 -10.97
N GLY A 86 5.58 -3.23 -11.21
CA GLY A 86 5.85 -1.92 -11.83
C GLY A 86 5.84 -0.75 -10.86
N PHE A 87 6.01 -0.98 -9.55
CA PHE A 87 6.08 0.09 -8.55
C PHE A 87 7.50 0.35 -8.05
N VAL A 88 7.78 1.60 -7.69
CA VAL A 88 9.04 2.05 -7.10
C VAL A 88 8.73 2.88 -5.87
N LEU A 89 9.40 2.59 -4.75
CA LEU A 89 9.30 3.36 -3.53
C LEU A 89 10.53 4.27 -3.39
N HIS A 90 10.29 5.53 -3.08
CA HIS A 90 11.32 6.53 -2.88
C HIS A 90 11.23 7.15 -1.48
N PRO A 91 12.25 6.99 -0.63
CA PRO A 91 12.39 7.84 0.54
C PRO A 91 12.86 9.24 0.10
N GLN A 92 12.17 10.29 0.55
CA GLN A 92 12.61 11.68 0.41
C GLN A 92 12.95 12.17 -1.01
N ILE A 93 12.18 11.77 -2.03
CA ILE A 93 12.36 12.28 -3.41
C ILE A 93 11.76 13.69 -3.56
N PRO A 94 12.36 14.58 -4.38
CA PRO A 94 11.73 15.82 -4.80
C PRO A 94 10.36 15.57 -5.47
N LEU A 95 9.38 16.38 -5.13
CA LEU A 95 8.00 16.23 -5.64
C LEU A 95 7.81 16.77 -7.05
N SER A 96 8.71 17.65 -7.49
CA SER A 96 8.85 18.08 -8.88
C SER A 96 10.27 18.55 -9.15
N ALA A 97 10.63 18.68 -10.43
CA ALA A 97 11.93 19.25 -10.81
C ALA A 97 12.07 20.73 -10.39
N ALA A 98 10.96 21.42 -10.15
CA ALA A 98 10.91 22.84 -9.83
C ALA A 98 10.97 23.15 -8.31
N THR A 99 11.03 22.13 -7.43
CA THR A 99 11.00 22.36 -5.98
C THR A 99 11.91 21.43 -5.20
N GLU A 100 12.50 21.95 -4.12
CA GLU A 100 13.23 21.16 -3.14
C GLU A 100 12.31 20.45 -2.13
N LYS A 101 11.00 20.68 -2.19
CA LYS A 101 10.04 19.99 -1.32
C LYS A 101 10.05 18.50 -1.60
N ARG A 102 10.08 17.73 -0.51
CA ARG A 102 10.13 16.26 -0.50
C ARG A 102 8.98 15.74 0.34
N GLY A 103 8.32 14.68 -0.13
CA GLY A 103 7.49 13.85 0.73
C GLY A 103 8.37 12.92 1.58
N ASN A 104 7.86 12.39 2.70
CA ASN A 104 8.64 11.41 3.46
C ASN A 104 8.90 10.14 2.63
N ILE A 105 7.83 9.59 2.05
CA ILE A 105 7.88 8.43 1.15
C ILE A 105 6.96 8.69 -0.03
N ALA A 106 7.44 8.42 -1.24
CA ALA A 106 6.63 8.41 -2.45
C ALA A 106 6.56 7.00 -3.02
N VAL A 107 5.39 6.59 -3.49
CA VAL A 107 5.22 5.43 -4.36
C VAL A 107 4.99 5.97 -5.77
N ALA A 108 5.82 5.53 -6.69
CA ALA A 108 5.67 5.80 -8.11
C ALA A 108 5.36 4.50 -8.85
N ARG A 109 4.58 4.60 -9.92
CA ARG A 109 4.39 3.53 -10.89
C ARG A 109 5.21 3.82 -12.13
N VAL A 110 5.82 2.79 -12.69
CA VAL A 110 6.50 2.85 -13.99
C VAL A 110 5.45 2.68 -15.09
N ASN A 111 5.32 3.67 -15.96
CA ASN A 111 4.41 3.60 -17.09
C ASN A 111 5.01 2.80 -18.27
N ASN A 112 4.22 2.59 -19.33
CA ASN A 112 4.64 1.80 -20.50
C ASN A 112 5.88 2.38 -21.23
N GLU A 113 6.21 3.65 -21.00
CA GLU A 113 7.38 4.32 -21.58
C GLU A 113 8.60 4.28 -20.62
N GLY A 114 8.49 3.57 -19.49
CA GLY A 114 9.54 3.50 -18.47
C GLY A 114 9.64 4.73 -17.58
N ARG A 115 8.71 5.69 -17.70
CA ARG A 115 8.68 6.91 -16.86
C ARG A 115 7.99 6.63 -15.54
N GLN A 116 8.50 7.22 -14.46
CA GLN A 116 7.93 7.07 -13.12
C GLN A 116 6.87 8.14 -12.86
N GLU A 117 5.73 7.71 -12.38
CA GLU A 117 4.56 8.55 -12.13
C GLU A 117 4.12 8.38 -10.69
N LEU A 118 4.12 9.46 -9.93
CA LEU A 118 3.78 9.41 -8.51
C LEU A 118 2.30 9.05 -8.32
N VAL A 119 2.02 8.02 -7.52
CA VAL A 119 0.65 7.53 -7.26
C VAL A 119 0.25 7.63 -5.79
N VAL A 120 1.20 7.50 -4.85
CA VAL A 120 0.95 7.64 -3.41
C VAL A 120 2.03 8.52 -2.78
N LEU A 121 1.64 9.45 -1.91
CA LEU A 121 2.53 10.11 -0.97
C LEU A 121 2.21 9.73 0.47
N CYS A 122 3.23 9.41 1.24
CA CYS A 122 3.11 9.24 2.69
C CYS A 122 3.87 10.35 3.40
N GLU A 123 3.18 11.03 4.32
CA GLU A 123 3.73 12.02 5.24
C GLU A 123 3.67 11.48 6.66
N SER A 124 4.78 11.47 7.36
CA SER A 124 4.85 10.99 8.74
C SER A 124 5.06 12.11 9.75
N LYS A 125 4.54 11.91 10.95
CA LYS A 125 4.82 12.70 12.15
C LYS A 125 5.18 11.81 13.32
N ARG A 126 5.95 12.37 14.26
CA ARG A 126 6.48 11.68 15.43
C ARG A 126 5.36 11.11 16.32
N ALA A 127 5.71 10.07 17.07
CA ALA A 127 4.80 9.43 18.03
C ALA A 127 4.60 10.28 19.30
N GLY A 128 3.51 10.03 20.02
CA GLY A 128 3.09 10.79 21.21
C GLY A 128 2.27 12.05 20.91
N CYS A 129 1.84 12.21 19.65
CA CYS A 129 1.15 13.37 19.13
C CYS A 129 -0.22 13.03 18.52
N GLU A 130 -0.65 11.78 18.65
CA GLU A 130 -1.75 11.16 17.91
C GLU A 130 -3.11 11.73 18.32
N SER A 131 -3.25 12.22 19.56
CA SER A 131 -4.46 12.88 20.05
C SER A 131 -4.52 14.38 19.74
N ARG A 132 -3.46 14.96 19.16
CA ARG A 132 -3.36 16.42 18.97
C ARG A 132 -3.92 16.82 17.61
N ASN A 133 -5.16 17.34 17.60
CA ASN A 133 -5.84 17.80 16.38
C ASN A 133 -5.03 18.82 15.56
N ALA A 134 -4.24 19.67 16.21
CA ALA A 134 -3.37 20.63 15.53
C ALA A 134 -2.29 19.92 14.68
N VAL A 135 -1.75 18.81 15.17
CA VAL A 135 -0.71 18.03 14.45
C VAL A 135 -1.33 17.33 13.24
N TRP A 136 -2.51 16.73 13.39
CA TRP A 136 -3.25 16.15 12.26
C TRP A 136 -3.55 17.21 11.20
N ARG A 137 -4.09 18.36 11.57
CA ARG A 137 -4.37 19.45 10.61
C ARG A 137 -3.12 19.91 9.89
N SER A 138 -2.01 20.08 10.61
CA SER A 138 -0.73 20.46 10.01
C SER A 138 -0.19 19.40 9.05
N ALA A 139 -0.26 18.12 9.42
CA ALA A 139 0.19 17.02 8.56
C ALA A 139 -0.67 16.89 7.30
N VAL A 140 -2.00 17.01 7.42
CA VAL A 140 -2.93 16.99 6.28
C VAL A 140 -2.70 18.21 5.37
N HIS A 141 -2.43 19.38 5.93
CA HIS A 141 -2.08 20.57 5.14
C HIS A 141 -0.76 20.37 4.37
N GLN A 142 0.26 19.79 5.01
CA GLN A 142 1.52 19.45 4.35
C GLN A 142 1.30 18.44 3.21
N LEU A 143 0.58 17.33 3.48
CA LEU A 143 0.22 16.34 2.47
C LEU A 143 -0.55 16.97 1.31
N THR A 144 -1.54 17.82 1.60
CA THR A 144 -2.33 18.52 0.58
C THR A 144 -1.45 19.41 -0.30
N SER A 145 -0.54 20.19 0.30
CA SER A 145 0.41 21.00 -0.46
C SER A 145 1.30 20.15 -1.36
N ASN A 146 1.78 19.02 -0.86
CA ASN A 146 2.70 18.14 -1.57
C ASN A 146 2.02 17.39 -2.72
N LEU A 147 0.81 16.89 -2.50
CA LEU A 147 -0.01 16.29 -3.55
C LEU A 147 -0.39 17.28 -4.65
N ASN A 148 -0.67 18.54 -4.30
CA ASN A 148 -0.94 19.58 -5.30
C ASN A 148 0.26 19.85 -6.20
N ILE A 149 1.48 19.82 -5.65
CA ILE A 149 2.71 19.95 -6.42
C ILE A 149 2.86 18.75 -7.36
N ALA A 150 2.76 17.52 -6.84
CA ALA A 150 2.87 16.31 -7.65
C ALA A 150 1.81 16.26 -8.77
N ARG A 151 0.58 16.68 -8.47
CA ARG A 151 -0.53 16.75 -9.44
C ARG A 151 -0.26 17.74 -10.57
N ALA A 152 0.44 18.84 -10.31
CA ALA A 152 0.73 19.85 -11.32
C ALA A 152 1.71 19.35 -12.40
N GLU A 153 2.50 18.31 -12.11
CA GLU A 153 3.42 17.70 -13.07
C GLU A 153 2.72 16.81 -14.11
N PHE A 154 1.46 16.45 -13.89
CA PHE A 154 0.71 15.68 -14.88
C PHE A 154 0.24 16.54 -16.03
N GLU A 155 0.51 16.05 -17.25
CA GLU A 155 -0.09 16.55 -18.48
C GLU A 155 -1.62 16.58 -18.35
N CYS A 156 -2.29 17.57 -18.96
CA CYS A 156 -3.72 17.81 -18.78
C CYS A 156 -4.58 16.56 -19.05
N GLU A 157 -4.22 15.80 -20.08
CA GLU A 157 -4.89 14.57 -20.52
C GLU A 157 -4.57 13.35 -19.65
N LYS A 158 -3.52 13.44 -18.81
CA LYS A 158 -3.05 12.37 -17.92
C LYS A 158 -3.31 12.66 -16.45
N ARG A 159 -4.14 13.67 -16.18
CA ARG A 159 -4.58 14.02 -14.82
C ARG A 159 -5.35 12.86 -14.23
N ARG A 160 -4.92 12.45 -13.04
CA ARG A 160 -5.48 11.31 -12.31
C ARG A 160 -5.50 11.58 -10.83
N THR A 161 -6.30 10.80 -10.13
CA THR A 161 -6.31 10.80 -8.67
C THR A 161 -4.94 10.39 -8.14
N ILE A 162 -4.43 11.14 -7.17
CA ILE A 162 -3.25 10.80 -6.38
C ILE A 162 -3.70 10.52 -4.95
N TYR A 163 -3.08 9.53 -4.32
CA TYR A 163 -3.44 9.09 -2.98
C TYR A 163 -2.43 9.56 -1.95
N GLY A 164 -2.90 9.71 -0.72
CA GLY A 164 -2.12 10.25 0.38
C GLY A 164 -2.29 9.45 1.65
N ILE A 165 -1.22 9.30 2.42
CA ILE A 165 -1.25 8.67 3.74
C ILE A 165 -0.61 9.66 4.72
N VAL A 166 -1.31 9.95 5.82
CA VAL A 166 -0.69 10.61 6.97
C VAL A 166 -0.48 9.57 8.06
N GLY A 167 0.78 9.31 8.43
CA GLY A 167 1.15 8.48 9.57
C GLY A 167 1.54 9.34 10.78
N ILE A 168 0.90 9.17 11.93
CA ILE A 168 1.33 9.82 13.18
C ILE A 168 1.53 8.74 14.24
N GLY A 169 2.80 8.48 14.57
CA GLY A 169 3.15 7.41 15.50
C GLY A 169 2.57 6.06 15.07
N ARG A 170 1.59 5.56 15.82
CA ARG A 170 0.92 4.27 15.58
C ARG A 170 -0.43 4.38 14.86
N TYR A 171 -0.77 5.55 14.34
CA TYR A 171 -2.04 5.79 13.68
C TYR A 171 -1.81 6.30 12.27
N CYS A 172 -2.81 6.11 11.40
CA CYS A 172 -2.83 6.73 10.10
C CYS A 172 -4.22 7.18 9.65
N ARG A 173 -4.22 7.97 8.58
CA ARG A 173 -5.37 8.30 7.76
C ARG A 173 -4.98 8.21 6.30
N ILE A 174 -5.91 7.77 5.46
CA ILE A 174 -5.71 7.60 4.01
C ILE A 174 -6.65 8.57 3.30
N TYR A 175 -6.14 9.17 2.22
CA TYR A 175 -6.76 10.26 1.49
C TYR A 175 -6.67 10.03 -0.02
N GLN A 176 -7.52 10.74 -0.75
CA GLN A 176 -7.43 10.87 -2.20
C GLN A 176 -7.58 12.34 -2.61
N LEU A 177 -6.83 12.73 -3.64
CA LEU A 177 -6.92 14.02 -4.30
C LEU A 177 -7.19 13.75 -5.78
N GLY A 178 -8.34 14.18 -6.28
CA GLY A 178 -8.67 13.98 -7.69
C GLY A 178 -7.70 14.71 -8.64
N GLY A 179 -7.74 14.32 -9.92
CA GLY A 179 -6.80 14.80 -10.92
C GLY A 179 -6.97 16.26 -11.35
N ASN A 180 -8.13 16.87 -11.11
CA ASN A 180 -8.42 18.20 -11.63
C ASN A 180 -7.97 19.32 -10.68
N PRO A 181 -7.43 20.44 -11.19
CA PRO A 181 -7.14 21.62 -10.39
C PRO A 181 -8.36 22.08 -9.60
N GLY A 182 -8.16 22.46 -8.34
CA GLY A 182 -9.22 22.92 -7.45
C GLY A 182 -9.98 21.82 -6.71
N GLU A 183 -9.83 20.54 -7.10
CA GLU A 183 -10.34 19.43 -6.29
C GLU A 183 -9.61 19.38 -4.95
N LYS A 184 -10.37 19.05 -3.90
CA LYS A 184 -9.89 19.04 -2.51
C LYS A 184 -9.43 17.64 -2.13
N LEU A 185 -8.49 17.58 -1.18
CA LEU A 185 -8.13 16.34 -0.52
C LEU A 185 -9.32 15.87 0.32
N VAL A 186 -9.75 14.63 0.10
CA VAL A 186 -10.85 14.01 0.83
C VAL A 186 -10.39 12.68 1.43
N ASP A 187 -11.10 12.22 2.45
CA ASP A 187 -10.85 10.92 3.06
C ASP A 187 -11.05 9.79 2.04
N PHE A 188 -10.24 8.74 2.14
CA PHE A 188 -10.39 7.58 1.28
C PHE A 188 -11.69 6.84 1.64
N PRO A 189 -12.55 6.49 0.65
CA PRO A 189 -13.91 6.01 0.91
C PRO A 189 -13.99 4.81 1.87
N LEU A 190 -13.02 3.89 1.82
CA LEU A 190 -13.01 2.68 2.66
C LEU A 190 -12.67 2.94 4.13
N THR A 191 -12.14 4.11 4.50
CA THR A 191 -11.62 4.35 5.86
C THR A 191 -12.49 5.28 6.70
N GLY A 192 -13.55 5.84 6.13
CA GLY A 192 -14.49 6.74 6.84
C GLY A 192 -13.85 7.96 7.51
N GLY A 193 -12.65 8.39 7.06
CA GLY A 193 -11.91 9.55 7.58
C GLY A 193 -11.38 9.45 9.02
N ARG A 194 -11.59 8.32 9.70
CA ARG A 194 -11.13 8.13 11.08
C ARG A 194 -9.62 7.89 11.13
N ALA A 195 -8.99 8.26 12.25
CA ALA A 195 -7.62 7.81 12.50
C ALA A 195 -7.64 6.31 12.85
N MET A 196 -7.00 5.50 12.02
CA MET A 196 -6.88 4.05 12.20
C MET A 196 -5.59 3.73 12.95
N HIS A 197 -5.67 2.90 13.98
CA HIS A 197 -4.52 2.40 14.70
C HIS A 197 -3.91 1.22 13.94
N ILE A 198 -2.66 1.37 13.49
CA ILE A 198 -1.94 0.47 12.58
C ILE A 198 -2.15 -1.02 12.96
N GLN A 199 -1.88 -1.42 14.20
CA GLN A 199 -2.05 -2.83 14.57
C GLN A 199 -3.52 -3.28 14.76
N LYS A 200 -4.40 -2.39 15.25
CA LYS A 200 -5.76 -2.79 15.70
C LYS A 200 -6.73 -2.80 14.55
N ASP A 201 -6.55 -1.87 13.63
CA ASP A 201 -7.36 -1.67 12.42
C ASP A 201 -6.65 -2.27 11.19
N GLN A 202 -5.79 -3.28 11.39
CA GLN A 202 -4.91 -3.81 10.34
C GLN A 202 -5.66 -4.35 9.13
N GLU A 203 -6.85 -4.94 9.31
CA GLU A 203 -7.64 -5.51 8.22
C GLU A 203 -8.21 -4.41 7.31
N GLU A 204 -8.71 -3.32 7.90
CA GLU A 204 -9.22 -2.16 7.15
C GLU A 204 -8.08 -1.46 6.40
N ILE A 205 -6.91 -1.31 7.05
CA ILE A 205 -5.72 -0.77 6.39
C ILE A 205 -5.24 -1.71 5.28
N HIS A 206 -5.28 -3.02 5.50
CA HIS A 206 -4.89 -4.02 4.50
C HIS A 206 -5.79 -3.93 3.26
N GLN A 207 -7.11 -3.90 3.45
CA GLN A 207 -8.08 -3.74 2.37
C GLN A 207 -7.87 -2.42 1.62
N ALA A 208 -7.68 -1.31 2.35
CA ALA A 208 -7.42 -0.02 1.73
C ALA A 208 -6.12 -0.01 0.90
N LEU A 209 -5.04 -0.63 1.40
CA LEU A 209 -3.78 -0.74 0.66
C LEU A 209 -3.90 -1.67 -0.57
N GLN A 210 -4.67 -2.76 -0.49
CA GLN A 210 -4.96 -3.62 -1.64
C GLN A 210 -5.74 -2.85 -2.72
N GLU A 211 -6.78 -2.11 -2.32
CA GLU A 211 -7.55 -1.25 -3.21
C GLU A 211 -6.63 -0.21 -3.87
N LEU A 212 -5.76 0.45 -3.10
CA LEU A 212 -4.78 1.40 -3.65
C LEU A 212 -3.87 0.75 -4.69
N VAL A 213 -3.39 -0.48 -4.48
CA VAL A 213 -2.60 -1.20 -5.50
C VAL A 213 -3.44 -1.45 -6.74
N GLU A 214 -4.67 -1.97 -6.59
CA GLU A 214 -5.54 -2.29 -7.72
C GLU A 214 -5.84 -1.06 -8.57
N ILE A 215 -6.33 0.03 -7.97
CA ILE A 215 -6.71 1.25 -8.69
C ILE A 215 -5.49 1.96 -9.30
N THR A 216 -4.31 1.86 -8.68
CA THR A 216 -3.09 2.46 -9.23
C THR A 216 -2.40 1.57 -10.26
N SER A 217 -2.78 0.30 -10.38
CA SER A 217 -2.26 -0.67 -11.37
C SER A 217 -2.97 -0.61 -12.72
N VAL A 218 -4.12 0.05 -12.84
CA VAL A 218 -4.82 0.18 -14.13
C VAL A 218 -4.22 1.34 -14.92
N PHE A 219 -3.81 1.11 -16.16
CA PHE A 219 -3.61 2.23 -17.09
C PHE A 219 -5.00 2.60 -17.60
N SER A 220 -5.44 3.84 -17.39
CA SER A 220 -6.47 4.38 -18.26
C SER A 220 -5.82 4.47 -19.64
N SER A 221 -6.14 3.52 -20.51
CA SER A 221 -5.84 3.60 -21.93
C SER A 221 -6.53 4.87 -22.43
N SER A 222 -5.72 5.90 -22.69
CA SER A 222 -6.11 7.04 -23.51
C SER A 222 -6.43 6.56 -24.92
#